data_AF-A0A841QIW5-F1
#
_entry.id   AF-A0A841QIW5-F1
#
_cell.length_a   1.000
_cell.length_b   1.000
_cell.length_c   1.000
_cell.angle_alpha   90.00
_cell.angle_beta   90.00
_cell.angle_gamma   90.00
#
_symmetry.space_group_name_H-M   'P 1'
#
loop_
_entity.id
_entity.type
_entity.pdbx_description
1 polymer ?
#
loop_
_entity_poly.entity_id
_entity_poly.type
_entity_poly.pdbx_seq_one_letter_code
_entity_poly.pdbx_strand_id
1 'polypeptide(L)'
;MIGLVPITLLAACSAQQCDPNHADLFTGIGCSAGDGYQQRTATLNTQRDFLRMEAEQAQNNATAAQNNAAIAQNSVTQAAARLQAFKNKNAALRKQLSQLAQQKRISSTQYQTSLNTLNTASKLANSHDDAKAAEAAKQQDALVDTLSHL
;
A
#
# COMPACT_ATOMS: atom_id res chain seq x y z
N MET A 1 52.18 -10.18 21.82
CA MET A 1 52.27 -11.37 20.95
C MET A 1 51.63 -10.97 19.64
N ILE A 2 52.33 -10.55 18.57
CA ILE A 2 53.40 -11.19 17.78
C ILE A 2 53.04 -12.60 17.30
N GLY A 3 52.78 -12.68 15.98
CA GLY A 3 52.92 -13.84 15.09
C GLY A 3 52.83 -13.30 13.65
N LEU A 4 53.91 -12.83 13.03
CA LEU A 4 54.94 -13.54 12.22
C LEU A 4 54.31 -14.32 11.04
N VAL A 5 54.30 -13.77 9.80
CA VAL A 5 55.36 -13.82 8.73
C VAL A 5 55.14 -15.02 7.77
N PRO A 6 55.56 -15.07 6.47
CA PRO A 6 56.17 -14.08 5.55
C PRO A 6 55.46 -13.96 4.17
N ILE A 7 55.69 -12.84 3.48
CA ILE A 7 55.62 -12.71 2.02
C ILE A 7 57.04 -12.95 1.49
N THR A 8 57.26 -14.07 0.79
CA THR A 8 58.50 -14.32 0.06
C THR A 8 58.51 -13.56 -1.28
N LEU A 9 59.30 -12.49 -1.24
CA LEU A 9 60.12 -11.82 -2.26
C LEU A 9 60.30 -12.44 -3.68
N LEU A 10 60.36 -11.50 -4.64
CA LEU A 10 61.09 -11.47 -5.93
C LEU A 10 60.54 -12.35 -7.07
N ALA A 11 60.45 -11.92 -8.33
CA ALA A 11 61.26 -10.96 -9.08
C ALA A 11 60.55 -10.45 -10.35
N ALA A 12 61.11 -9.38 -10.92
CA ALA A 12 60.98 -8.92 -12.31
C ALA A 12 59.74 -8.08 -12.69
N CYS A 13 59.86 -6.78 -12.41
CA CYS A 13 59.35 -5.73 -13.28
C CYS A 13 59.83 -5.96 -14.72
N SER A 14 58.92 -6.37 -15.60
CA SER A 14 59.06 -6.11 -17.03
C SER A 14 57.70 -5.72 -17.59
N ALA A 15 57.59 -4.45 -17.96
CA ALA A 15 56.58 -3.88 -18.84
C ALA A 15 55.11 -4.04 -18.40
N GLN A 16 54.65 -3.32 -17.36
CA GLN A 16 53.20 -3.16 -17.12
C GLN A 16 52.79 -2.07 -16.12
N GLN A 17 53.68 -1.14 -15.73
CA GLN A 17 53.31 0.00 -14.88
C GLN A 17 52.60 1.10 -15.69
N CYS A 18 51.34 0.83 -16.03
CA CYS A 18 50.32 1.88 -16.11
C CYS A 18 49.72 2.01 -14.72
N ASP A 19 50.35 2.81 -13.86
CA ASP A 19 49.71 3.26 -12.62
C ASP A 19 48.72 4.38 -12.97
N PRO A 20 47.39 4.16 -12.82
CA PRO A 20 46.39 5.15 -13.17
C PRO A 20 46.33 6.34 -12.19
N ASN A 21 47.07 6.32 -11.07
CA ASN A 21 47.06 7.37 -10.05
C ASN A 21 48.28 8.30 -10.09
N HIS A 22 49.25 8.05 -10.96
CA HIS A 22 50.41 8.94 -11.18
C HIS A 22 50.64 9.19 -12.68
N ALA A 23 49.78 10.02 -13.27
CA ALA A 23 49.99 10.55 -14.62
C ALA A 23 50.72 11.90 -14.53
N ASP A 24 52.05 11.87 -14.63
CA ASP A 24 52.83 13.08 -14.89
C ASP A 24 52.44 13.65 -16.27
N LEU A 25 52.23 14.97 -16.32
CA LEU A 25 51.63 15.70 -17.44
C LEU A 25 52.37 15.57 -18.79
N PHE A 26 53.59 14.99 -18.80
CA PHE A 26 54.44 14.88 -19.99
C PHE A 26 54.66 13.45 -20.51
N THR A 27 54.30 12.40 -19.75
CA THR A 27 54.22 11.01 -20.25
C THR A 27 52.81 10.66 -20.74
N GLY A 28 51.83 11.51 -20.43
CA GLY A 28 50.41 11.37 -20.79
C GLY A 28 50.03 11.65 -22.24
N ILE A 29 50.95 11.60 -23.21
CA ILE A 29 50.62 11.63 -24.65
C ILE A 29 50.68 10.22 -25.27
N GLY A 30 51.33 9.26 -24.61
CA GLY A 30 51.55 7.90 -25.14
C GLY A 30 50.58 6.80 -24.68
N CYS A 31 49.76 7.03 -23.66
CA CYS A 31 48.80 6.03 -23.13
C CYS A 31 47.34 6.51 -23.14
N SER A 32 47.05 7.67 -23.69
CA SER A 32 45.79 8.40 -23.49
C SER A 32 45.09 8.82 -24.78
N ALA A 33 45.61 8.49 -25.96
CA ALA A 33 45.02 8.88 -27.23
C ALA A 33 44.55 7.64 -28.01
N GLY A 34 43.36 7.12 -27.69
CA GLY A 34 42.74 6.06 -28.47
C GLY A 34 41.64 5.35 -27.70
N ASP A 35 42.02 4.43 -26.81
CA ASP A 35 41.07 3.46 -26.24
C ASP A 35 40.60 3.79 -24.81
N GLY A 36 41.45 4.36 -23.95
CA GLY A 36 41.08 4.60 -22.54
C GLY A 36 39.98 5.65 -22.34
N TYR A 37 39.97 6.70 -23.15
CA TYR A 37 38.89 7.70 -23.15
C TYR A 37 37.59 7.12 -23.71
N GLN A 38 37.66 6.33 -24.81
CA GLN A 38 36.49 5.66 -25.36
C GLN A 38 35.91 4.64 -24.37
N GLN A 39 36.76 3.88 -23.67
CA GLN A 39 36.34 2.90 -22.67
C GLN A 39 35.70 3.56 -21.44
N ARG A 40 36.27 4.65 -20.91
CA ARG A 40 35.63 5.43 -19.83
C ARG A 40 34.30 6.05 -20.27
N THR A 41 34.25 6.57 -21.49
CA THR A 41 33.01 7.15 -22.05
C THR A 41 31.93 6.08 -22.23
N ALA A 42 32.31 4.88 -22.69
CA ALA A 42 31.40 3.74 -22.78
C ALA A 42 30.87 3.32 -21.41
N THR A 43 31.73 3.21 -20.38
CA THR A 43 31.31 2.89 -19.00
C THR A 43 30.37 3.93 -18.41
N LEU A 44 30.65 5.23 -18.61
CA LEU A 44 29.79 6.32 -18.14
C LEU A 44 28.43 6.31 -18.85
N ASN A 45 28.41 6.03 -20.16
CA ASN A 45 27.16 5.89 -20.90
C ASN A 45 26.34 4.70 -20.40
N THR A 46 26.96 3.54 -20.14
CA THR A 46 26.27 2.38 -19.56
C THR A 46 25.72 2.68 -18.16
N GLN A 47 26.49 3.36 -17.29
CA GLN A 47 25.99 3.78 -15.98
C GLN A 47 24.83 4.76 -16.09
N ARG A 48 24.91 5.75 -16.98
CA ARG A 48 23.83 6.70 -17.24
C ARG A 48 22.57 5.98 -17.72
N ASP A 49 22.71 5.06 -18.66
CA ASP A 49 21.58 4.32 -19.22
C ASP A 49 20.95 3.39 -18.16
N PHE A 50 21.77 2.78 -17.30
CA PHE A 50 21.30 2.02 -16.14
C PHE A 50 20.52 2.89 -15.15
N LEU A 51 21.08 4.03 -14.74
CA LEU A 51 20.42 4.97 -13.83
C LEU A 51 19.13 5.54 -14.42
N ARG A 52 19.09 5.74 -15.74
CA ARG A 52 17.88 6.18 -16.45
C ARG A 52 16.79 5.10 -16.40
N MET A 53 17.13 3.84 -16.66
CA MET A 53 16.17 2.73 -16.55
C MET A 53 15.64 2.58 -15.11
N GLU A 54 16.51 2.73 -14.11
CA GLU A 54 16.13 2.69 -12.69
C GLU A 54 15.17 3.84 -12.33
N ALA A 55 15.45 5.06 -12.81
CA ALA A 55 14.58 6.21 -12.61
C ALA A 55 13.22 6.05 -13.30
N GLU A 56 13.18 5.54 -14.54
CA GLU A 56 11.94 5.23 -15.26
C GLU A 56 11.12 4.16 -14.53
N GLN A 57 11.77 3.11 -13.99
CA GLN A 57 11.12 2.08 -13.19
C GLN A 57 10.57 2.65 -11.87
N ALA A 58 11.35 3.50 -11.17
CA ALA A 58 10.90 4.17 -9.95
C ALA A 58 9.68 5.08 -10.20
N GLN A 59 9.67 5.80 -11.33
CA GLN A 59 8.54 6.64 -11.73
C GLN A 59 7.28 5.81 -12.04
N ASN A 60 7.43 4.69 -12.74
CA ASN A 60 6.33 3.77 -13.00
C ASN A 60 5.76 3.17 -11.71
N ASN A 61 6.63 2.76 -10.79
CA ASN A 61 6.23 2.26 -9.47
C ASN A 61 5.51 3.33 -8.64
N ALA A 62 6.00 4.57 -8.65
CA ALA A 62 5.36 5.69 -7.97
C ALA A 62 3.96 5.97 -8.54
N THR A 63 3.81 5.93 -9.87
CA THR A 63 2.51 6.11 -10.55
C THR A 63 1.54 4.99 -10.19
N ALA A 64 1.99 3.73 -10.18
CA ALA A 64 1.19 2.59 -9.76
C ALA A 64 0.76 2.71 -8.28
N ALA A 65 1.65 3.14 -7.40
CA ALA A 65 1.35 3.36 -5.99
C ALA A 65 0.32 4.49 -5.78
N GLN A 66 0.42 5.60 -6.53
CA GLN A 66 -0.56 6.69 -6.50
C GLN A 66 -1.95 6.22 -6.95
N ASN A 67 -2.02 5.45 -8.03
CA ASN A 67 -3.29 4.89 -8.52
C ASN A 67 -3.90 3.93 -7.50
N ASN A 68 -3.09 3.05 -6.88
CA ASN A 68 -3.56 2.14 -5.84
C ASN A 68 -4.06 2.90 -4.60
N ALA A 69 -3.39 3.97 -4.20
CA ALA A 69 -3.82 4.81 -3.09
C ALA A 69 -5.16 5.50 -3.39
N ALA A 70 -5.35 6.02 -4.61
CA ALA A 70 -6.61 6.62 -5.04
C ALA A 70 -7.77 5.60 -5.01
N ILE A 71 -7.54 4.38 -5.48
CA ILE A 71 -8.53 3.29 -5.43
C ILE A 71 -8.87 2.94 -3.98
N ALA A 72 -7.88 2.80 -3.11
CA ALA A 72 -8.09 2.51 -1.69
C ALA A 72 -8.88 3.63 -0.99
N GLN A 73 -8.55 4.90 -1.26
CA GLN A 73 -9.25 6.06 -0.70
C GLN A 73 -10.73 6.09 -1.14
N ASN A 74 -11.00 5.77 -2.41
CA ASN A 74 -12.36 5.66 -2.92
C ASN A 74 -13.13 4.51 -2.24
N SER A 75 -12.48 3.37 -2.01
CA SER A 75 -13.08 2.24 -1.30
C SER A 75 -13.46 2.60 0.14
N VAL A 76 -12.55 3.25 0.88
CA VAL A 76 -12.81 3.72 2.26
C VAL A 76 -13.97 4.72 2.29
N THR A 77 -14.00 5.66 1.34
CA THR A 77 -15.07 6.66 1.26
C THR A 77 -16.43 6.01 1.00
N GLN A 78 -16.49 5.02 0.09
CA GLN A 78 -17.71 4.26 -0.17
C GLN A 78 -18.15 3.44 1.05
N ALA A 79 -17.22 2.78 1.73
CA ALA A 79 -17.51 2.01 2.94
C ALA A 79 -18.06 2.93 4.06
N ALA A 80 -17.45 4.10 4.26
CA ALA A 80 -17.92 5.10 5.21
C ALA A 80 -19.34 5.60 4.87
N ALA A 81 -19.61 5.88 3.58
CA ALA A 81 -20.95 6.28 3.13
C ALA A 81 -22.00 5.19 3.37
N ARG A 82 -21.68 3.92 3.06
CA ARG A 82 -22.56 2.77 3.33
C ARG A 82 -22.85 2.63 4.82
N LEU A 83 -21.82 2.73 5.67
CA LEU A 83 -21.98 2.66 7.12
C LEU A 83 -22.85 3.80 7.66
N GLN A 84 -22.66 5.02 7.15
CA GLN A 84 -23.49 6.16 7.55
C GLN A 84 -24.96 5.97 7.15
N ALA A 85 -25.21 5.49 5.93
CA ALA A 85 -26.57 5.17 5.47
C ALA A 85 -27.21 4.08 6.35
N PHE A 86 -26.45 3.04 6.69
CA PHE A 86 -26.89 1.98 7.60
C PHE A 86 -27.28 2.54 8.99
N LYS A 87 -26.45 3.40 9.57
CA LYS A 87 -26.70 4.05 10.87
C LYS A 87 -27.97 4.90 10.85
N ASN A 88 -28.16 5.69 9.80
CA ASN A 88 -29.34 6.54 9.63
C ASN A 88 -30.62 5.68 9.56
N LYS A 89 -30.62 4.60 8.77
CA LYS A 89 -31.73 3.65 8.70
C LYS A 89 -31.99 2.97 10.05
N ASN A 90 -30.94 2.57 10.77
CA ASN A 90 -31.08 1.90 12.07
C ASN A 90 -31.72 2.84 13.11
N ALA A 91 -31.32 4.11 13.13
CA ALA A 91 -31.93 5.13 13.98
C ALA A 91 -33.42 5.36 13.66
N ALA A 92 -33.79 5.40 12.38
CA ALA A 92 -35.18 5.53 11.95
C ALA A 92 -36.04 4.33 12.42
N LEU A 93 -35.52 3.11 12.26
CA LEU A 93 -36.19 1.89 12.71
C LEU A 93 -36.38 1.85 14.22
N ARG A 94 -35.38 2.26 15.00
CA ARG A 94 -35.53 2.38 16.47
C ARG A 94 -36.62 3.35 16.86
N LYS A 95 -36.72 4.47 16.15
CA LYS A 95 -37.80 5.45 16.38
C LYS A 95 -39.17 4.83 16.07
N GLN A 96 -39.32 4.16 14.93
CA GLN A 96 -40.57 3.48 14.56
C GLN A 96 -40.95 2.41 15.59
N LEU A 97 -40.01 1.55 16.01
CA LEU A 97 -40.23 0.55 17.05
C LEU A 97 -40.71 1.19 18.36
N SER A 98 -40.11 2.30 18.78
CA SER A 98 -40.52 3.00 20.01
C SER A 98 -41.94 3.56 19.89
N GLN A 99 -42.34 4.05 18.71
CA GLN A 99 -43.69 4.56 18.46
C GLN A 99 -44.71 3.42 18.46
N LEU A 100 -44.41 2.30 17.81
CA LEU A 100 -45.27 1.12 17.80
C LEU A 100 -45.46 0.54 19.20
N ALA A 101 -44.39 0.52 20.02
CA ALA A 101 -44.45 0.09 21.40
C ALA A 101 -45.33 1.04 22.25
N GLN A 102 -45.19 2.35 22.09
CA GLN A 102 -46.03 3.35 22.76
C GLN A 102 -47.50 3.24 22.36
N GLN A 103 -47.77 2.93 21.09
CA GLN A 103 -49.10 2.68 20.55
C GLN A 103 -49.64 1.29 20.91
N LYS A 104 -48.88 0.47 21.66
CA LYS A 104 -49.21 -0.92 22.01
C LYS A 104 -49.54 -1.82 20.80
N ARG A 105 -49.01 -1.47 19.62
CA ARG A 105 -49.15 -2.28 18.39
C ARG A 105 -48.23 -3.49 18.37
N ILE A 106 -47.16 -3.45 19.17
CA ILE A 106 -46.23 -4.56 19.37
C ILE A 106 -46.09 -4.87 20.85
N SER A 107 -45.80 -6.13 21.18
CA SER A 107 -45.53 -6.54 22.56
C SER A 107 -44.14 -6.07 23.03
N SER A 108 -43.95 -6.00 24.35
CA SER A 108 -42.63 -5.72 24.94
C SER A 108 -41.57 -6.72 24.48
N THR A 109 -41.94 -7.99 24.30
CA THR A 109 -41.04 -9.04 23.82
C THR A 109 -40.64 -8.79 22.37
N GLN A 110 -41.60 -8.46 21.49
CA GLN A 110 -41.32 -8.11 20.10
C GLN A 110 -40.40 -6.89 20.00
N TYR A 111 -40.70 -5.85 20.78
CA TYR A 111 -39.86 -4.64 20.84
C TYR A 111 -38.40 -4.97 21.25
N GLN A 112 -38.23 -5.75 22.32
CA GLN A 112 -36.89 -6.11 22.81
C GLN A 112 -36.12 -7.00 21.81
N THR A 113 -36.80 -7.96 21.18
CA THR A 113 -36.21 -8.81 20.13
C THR A 113 -35.75 -7.97 18.95
N SER A 114 -36.61 -7.07 18.44
CA SER A 114 -36.27 -6.17 17.34
C SER A 114 -35.09 -5.25 17.67
N LEU A 115 -35.03 -4.71 18.90
CA LEU A 115 -33.88 -3.93 19.35
C LEU A 115 -32.60 -4.74 19.40
N ASN A 116 -32.66 -5.98 19.88
CA ASN A 116 -31.51 -6.88 19.91
C ASN A 116 -31.02 -7.20 18.50
N THR A 117 -31.92 -7.46 17.55
CA THR A 117 -31.55 -7.64 16.13
C THR A 117 -30.85 -6.39 15.58
N LEU A 118 -31.38 -5.19 15.85
CA LEU A 118 -30.75 -3.94 15.41
C LEU A 118 -29.38 -3.70 16.06
N ASN A 119 -29.19 -4.13 17.31
CA ASN A 119 -27.90 -4.08 18.01
C ASN A 119 -26.88 -5.04 17.37
N THR A 120 -27.28 -6.27 17.09
CA THR A 120 -26.42 -7.29 16.43
C THR A 120 -26.05 -6.85 15.02
N ALA A 121 -27.03 -6.41 14.22
CA ALA A 121 -26.78 -5.86 12.90
C ALA A 121 -25.82 -4.66 12.94
N SER A 122 -25.92 -3.80 13.95
CA SER A 122 -24.96 -2.69 14.13
C SER A 122 -23.54 -3.17 14.40
N LYS A 123 -23.35 -4.25 15.16
CA LYS A 123 -22.01 -4.83 15.39
C LYS A 123 -21.45 -5.42 14.09
N LEU A 124 -22.28 -6.10 13.31
CA LEU A 124 -21.90 -6.68 12.02
C LEU A 124 -21.56 -5.61 10.98
N ALA A 125 -22.34 -4.53 10.90
CA ALA A 125 -22.12 -3.42 9.97
C ALA A 125 -20.83 -2.63 10.27
N ASN A 126 -20.38 -2.59 11.53
CA ASN A 126 -19.11 -1.97 11.91
C ASN A 126 -17.89 -2.88 11.70
N SER A 127 -18.08 -4.12 11.24
CA SER A 127 -16.96 -5.00 10.95
C SER A 127 -16.28 -4.62 9.62
N HIS A 128 -15.00 -4.92 9.48
CA HIS A 128 -14.22 -4.71 8.26
C HIS A 128 -14.45 -5.80 7.19
N ASP A 129 -15.51 -6.60 7.34
CA ASP A 129 -15.83 -7.76 6.50
C ASP A 129 -17.10 -7.46 5.71
N ASP A 130 -16.97 -7.38 4.38
CA ASP A 130 -18.08 -7.06 3.47
C ASP A 130 -19.23 -8.07 3.56
N ALA A 131 -18.95 -9.35 3.85
CA ALA A 131 -19.98 -10.36 4.00
C ALA A 131 -20.85 -10.08 5.24
N LYS A 132 -20.22 -9.68 6.35
CA LYS A 132 -20.92 -9.30 7.59
C LYS A 132 -21.69 -7.98 7.42
N ALA A 133 -21.15 -7.03 6.67
CA ALA A 133 -21.87 -5.80 6.34
C ALA A 133 -23.12 -6.09 5.50
N ALA A 134 -23.03 -7.00 4.53
CA ALA A 134 -24.18 -7.44 3.73
C ALA A 134 -25.22 -8.20 4.58
N GLU A 135 -24.78 -9.03 5.52
CA GLU A 135 -25.67 -9.69 6.47
C GLU A 135 -26.42 -8.69 7.36
N ALA A 136 -25.71 -7.67 7.88
CA ALA A 136 -26.32 -6.60 8.65
C ALA A 136 -27.42 -5.88 7.86
N ALA A 137 -27.19 -5.60 6.58
CA ALA A 137 -28.18 -4.99 5.70
C ALA A 137 -29.42 -5.88 5.53
N LYS A 138 -29.24 -7.19 5.30
CA LYS A 138 -30.36 -8.14 5.21
C LYS A 138 -31.19 -8.19 6.49
N GLN A 139 -30.54 -8.18 7.66
CA GLN A 139 -31.23 -8.16 8.94
C GLN A 139 -32.03 -6.86 9.13
N GLN A 140 -31.51 -5.73 8.66
CA GLN A 140 -32.22 -4.45 8.68
C GLN A 140 -33.44 -4.45 7.75
N ASP A 141 -33.30 -4.96 6.52
CA ASP A 141 -34.37 -5.00 5.53
C ASP A 141 -35.50 -5.97 5.94
N ALA A 142 -35.16 -7.14 6.52
CA ALA A 142 -36.16 -8.06 7.08
C ALA A 142 -36.99 -7.40 8.20
N LEU A 143 -36.36 -6.51 8.97
CA LEU A 143 -37.03 -5.76 10.02
C LEU A 143 -37.96 -4.68 9.45
N VAL A 144 -37.56 -3.99 8.39
CA VAL A 144 -38.42 -3.05 7.65
C VAL A 144 -39.67 -3.77 7.14
N ASP A 145 -39.49 -4.93 6.52
CA ASP A 145 -40.58 -5.74 5.98
C ASP A 145 -41.57 -6.15 7.08
N THR A 146 -41.04 -6.69 8.19
CA THR A 146 -41.85 -7.05 9.37
C THR A 146 -42.64 -5.86 9.92
N LEU A 147 -42.03 -4.67 9.98
CA LEU A 147 -42.69 -3.46 10.49
C LEU A 147 -43.71 -2.86 9.52
N SER A 148 -43.58 -3.13 8.23
CA SER A 148 -44.52 -2.64 7.20
C SER A 148 -45.86 -3.38 7.21
N HIS A 149 -45.91 -4.53 7.88
CA HIS A 149 -47.09 -5.39 8.00
C HIS A 149 -47.81 -5.30 9.36
N LEU A 150 -47.41 -4.34 10.22
CA LEU A 150 -47.96 -4.11 11.58
C LEU A 150 -48.82 -2.84 11.67
#